data_AF-A0A0C3PT13-F1
#
_entry.id   AF-A0A0C3PT13-F1
#
_cell.length_a   1.000
_cell.length_b   1.000
_cell.length_c   1.000
_cell.angle_alpha   90.00
_cell.angle_beta   90.00
_cell.angle_gamma   90.00
#
_symmetry.space_group_name_H-M   'P 1'
#
loop_
_entity.id
_entity.type
_entity.pdbx_description
1 polymer ?
#
loop_
_entity_poly.entity_id
_entity_poly.type
_entity_poly.pdbx_seq_one_letter_code
_entity_poly.pdbx_strand_id
1 'polypeptide(L)'
;MAGNECRRWHGTKRLCTIGDNPTNPTLCAQAGCPMCSILRTSFQVAKTNAYNSPSNQIASLDRFGKGIYTSSTSSKAYDYASNGGSVASQYSMIMLTNVIVGQGHKLTQDSQGLTAPPAGYHSVLGEVGGSLNYDELVVYNDDAIRPSWLVVYK
;
A
#
# COMPACT_ATOMS: atom_id res chain seq x y z
N MET A 1 7.87 16.73 17.45
CA MET A 1 7.35 15.68 16.54
C MET A 1 8.34 15.54 15.40
N ALA A 2 8.82 14.34 15.10
CA ALA A 2 9.78 14.15 14.01
C ALA A 2 9.03 14.30 12.66
N GLY A 3 9.24 15.42 11.97
CA GLY A 3 8.62 15.77 10.68
C GLY A 3 9.17 15.00 9.47
N ASN A 4 9.40 13.69 9.61
CA ASN A 4 9.94 12.84 8.55
C ASN A 4 8.83 12.36 7.61
N GLU A 5 8.33 13.26 6.77
CA GLU A 5 7.39 12.92 5.70
C GLU A 5 8.14 12.38 4.48
N CYS A 6 7.66 11.25 3.95
CA CYS A 6 8.26 10.54 2.84
C CYS A 6 7.21 10.20 1.78
N ARG A 7 7.58 10.31 0.51
CA ARG A 7 6.77 9.76 -0.59
C ARG A 7 7.05 8.27 -0.76
N ARG A 8 6.00 7.46 -0.87
CA ARG A 8 6.09 6.00 -1.08
C ARG A 8 5.02 5.48 -2.02
N TRP A 9 5.34 4.39 -2.71
CA TRP A 9 4.46 3.69 -3.63
C TRP A 9 3.59 2.67 -2.92
N HIS A 10 2.34 2.57 -3.36
CA HIS A 10 1.39 1.55 -2.95
C HIS A 10 0.65 1.00 -4.17
N GLY A 11 0.67 -0.31 -4.35
CA GLY A 11 -0.14 -1.00 -5.35
C GLY A 11 -1.30 -1.73 -4.70
N THR A 12 -2.42 -1.80 -5.41
CA THR A 12 -3.60 -2.49 -4.93
C THR A 12 -4.48 -2.95 -6.10
N LYS A 13 -5.49 -3.77 -5.80
CA LYS A 13 -6.44 -4.25 -6.80
C LYS A 13 -7.41 -3.13 -7.21
N ARG A 14 -7.67 -3.06 -8.52
CA ARG A 14 -8.70 -2.23 -9.13
C ARG A 14 -9.78 -3.11 -9.76
N LEU A 15 -11.05 -2.84 -9.43
CA LEU A 15 -12.21 -3.58 -9.96
C LEU A 15 -13.06 -2.79 -10.98
N CYS A 16 -12.61 -1.60 -11.33
CA CYS A 16 -13.31 -0.68 -12.24
C CYS A 16 -12.31 -0.07 -13.24
N THR A 17 -12.74 0.93 -14.00
CA THR A 17 -11.95 1.57 -15.07
C THR A 17 -11.49 2.99 -14.70
N ILE A 18 -11.41 3.32 -13.39
CA ILE A 18 -10.84 4.62 -12.98
C ILE A 18 -9.46 4.82 -13.61
N GLY A 19 -9.23 5.97 -14.22
CA GLY A 19 -7.97 6.31 -14.90
C GLY A 19 -7.88 5.87 -16.37
N ASP A 20 -8.81 5.06 -16.87
CA ASP A 20 -8.83 4.68 -18.29
C ASP A 20 -9.25 5.85 -19.18
N ASN A 21 -10.12 6.71 -18.66
CA ASN A 21 -10.48 7.97 -19.31
C ASN A 21 -9.92 9.14 -18.49
N PRO A 22 -8.95 9.91 -19.03
CA PRO A 22 -8.33 11.02 -18.31
C PRO A 22 -9.31 12.17 -18.00
N THR A 23 -10.47 12.24 -18.68
CA THR A 23 -11.49 13.26 -18.42
C THR A 23 -12.54 12.84 -17.40
N ASN A 24 -12.54 11.58 -16.96
CA ASN A 24 -13.51 11.05 -16.00
C ASN A 24 -12.83 10.52 -14.72
N PRO A 25 -12.71 11.35 -13.68
CA PRO A 25 -12.11 10.94 -12.41
C PRO A 25 -13.11 10.24 -11.46
N THR A 26 -14.30 9.87 -11.92
CA THR A 26 -15.36 9.35 -11.05
C THR A 26 -14.97 8.03 -10.40
N LEU A 27 -15.00 8.00 -9.07
CA LEU A 27 -14.81 6.77 -8.30
C LEU A 27 -16.04 5.85 -8.45
N CYS A 28 -15.83 4.54 -8.63
CA CYS A 28 -16.93 3.59 -8.55
C CYS A 28 -17.49 3.48 -7.12
N ALA A 29 -18.73 3.02 -6.97
CA ALA A 29 -19.37 2.74 -5.66
C ALA A 29 -19.22 1.27 -5.22
N GLN A 30 -18.44 0.46 -5.94
CA GLN A 30 -18.26 -0.96 -5.62
C GLN A 30 -17.54 -1.09 -4.27
N ALA A 31 -18.22 -1.62 -3.25
CA ALA A 31 -17.66 -1.84 -1.91
C ALA A 31 -16.39 -2.71 -1.94
N GLY A 32 -16.31 -3.60 -2.93
CA GLY A 32 -15.19 -4.51 -3.16
C GLY A 32 -13.99 -3.92 -3.89
N CYS A 33 -13.96 -2.62 -4.25
CA CYS A 33 -12.85 -2.03 -5.01
C CYS A 33 -11.84 -1.35 -4.07
N PRO A 34 -10.66 -1.95 -3.79
CA PRO A 34 -9.65 -1.34 -2.90
C PRO A 34 -9.18 0.02 -3.40
N MET A 35 -8.87 0.11 -4.70
CA MET A 35 -8.43 1.36 -5.35
C MET A 35 -9.39 2.52 -5.05
N CYS A 36 -10.68 2.40 -5.40
CA CYS A 36 -11.65 3.46 -5.15
C CYS A 36 -11.98 3.64 -3.66
N SER A 37 -11.83 2.60 -2.85
CA SER A 37 -12.00 2.72 -1.40
C SER A 37 -10.92 3.57 -0.76
N ILE A 38 -9.65 3.31 -1.08
CA ILE A 38 -8.51 4.11 -0.61
C ILE A 38 -8.63 5.56 -1.12
N LEU A 39 -8.97 5.76 -2.40
CA LEU A 39 -9.15 7.12 -2.94
C LEU A 39 -10.28 7.89 -2.25
N ARG A 40 -11.34 7.20 -1.80
CA ARG A 40 -12.51 7.84 -1.17
C ARG A 40 -12.30 8.11 0.32
N THR A 41 -11.72 7.16 1.05
CA THR A 41 -11.69 7.16 2.51
C THR A 41 -10.29 7.17 3.09
N SER A 42 -9.26 7.32 2.25
CA SER A 42 -7.87 7.03 2.60
C SER A 42 -7.63 5.57 2.99
N PHE A 43 -6.41 5.28 3.43
CA PHE A 43 -5.99 3.99 3.94
C PHE A 43 -6.61 3.72 5.30
N GLN A 44 -6.89 2.45 5.58
CA GLN A 44 -7.45 1.99 6.85
C GLN A 44 -6.73 0.70 7.25
N VAL A 45 -6.02 0.72 8.37
CA VAL A 45 -5.34 -0.45 8.96
C VAL A 45 -6.33 -1.59 9.17
N ALA A 46 -7.59 -1.29 9.48
CA ALA A 46 -8.64 -2.29 9.61
C ALA A 46 -8.88 -3.12 8.32
N LYS A 47 -8.51 -2.60 7.14
CA LYS A 47 -8.79 -3.20 5.82
C LYS A 47 -7.57 -3.85 5.13
N THR A 48 -6.38 -3.79 5.73
CA THR A 48 -5.13 -4.29 5.12
C THR A 48 -5.14 -5.80 4.85
N ASN A 49 -5.96 -6.55 5.60
CA ASN A 49 -6.03 -8.02 5.53
C ASN A 49 -7.33 -8.51 4.85
N ALA A 50 -8.13 -7.59 4.30
CA ALA A 50 -9.45 -7.92 3.74
C ALA A 50 -9.38 -8.39 2.27
N TYR A 51 -8.24 -8.20 1.60
CA TYR A 51 -8.09 -8.54 0.19
C TYR A 51 -6.97 -9.57 0.02
N ASN A 52 -7.35 -10.84 0.06
CA ASN A 52 -6.52 -11.94 -0.39
C ASN A 52 -6.07 -11.65 -1.83
N SER A 53 -4.76 -11.52 -2.04
CA SER A 53 -4.20 -11.49 -3.38
C SER A 53 -4.68 -12.74 -4.14
N PRO A 54 -5.16 -12.64 -5.38
CA PRO A 54 -5.56 -13.80 -6.17
C PRO A 54 -4.38 -14.74 -6.49
N SER A 55 -3.13 -14.31 -6.24
CA SER A 55 -2.01 -15.23 -6.18
C SER A 55 -1.97 -15.90 -4.80
N ASN A 56 -2.44 -17.16 -4.75
CA ASN A 56 -2.30 -18.09 -3.64
C ASN A 56 -0.82 -18.49 -3.37
N GLN A 57 0.13 -17.59 -3.65
CA GLN A 57 1.59 -17.78 -3.59
C GLN A 57 2.32 -16.77 -2.69
N ILE A 58 1.62 -15.84 -2.03
CA ILE A 58 2.26 -14.94 -1.06
C ILE A 58 1.48 -15.04 0.26
N ALA A 59 1.65 -16.14 0.98
CA ALA A 59 1.17 -16.31 2.36
C ALA A 59 2.02 -15.51 3.38
N SER A 60 2.77 -14.50 2.94
CA SER A 60 3.76 -13.76 3.73
C SER A 60 3.51 -12.24 3.80
N LEU A 61 2.32 -11.77 3.44
CA LEU A 61 2.03 -10.33 3.24
C LEU A 61 2.15 -9.47 4.50
N ASP A 62 2.00 -10.06 5.69
CA ASP A 62 2.12 -9.34 6.95
C ASP A 62 3.52 -9.58 7.56
N ARG A 63 4.59 -9.36 6.79
CA ARG A 63 5.98 -9.54 7.27
C ARG A 63 6.24 -8.78 8.57
N PHE A 64 5.59 -7.64 8.72
CA PHE A 64 5.62 -6.80 9.92
C PHE A 64 4.20 -6.64 10.50
N GLY A 65 3.40 -7.71 10.42
CA GLY A 65 2.05 -7.77 10.98
C GLY A 65 1.04 -6.82 10.30
N LYS A 66 -0.03 -6.47 11.02
CA LYS A 66 -1.19 -5.75 10.49
C LYS A 66 -0.92 -4.25 10.40
N GLY A 67 -0.44 -3.80 9.24
CA GLY A 67 -0.19 -2.39 8.97
C GLY A 67 -0.38 -2.05 7.49
N ILE A 68 -0.22 -0.77 7.16
CA ILE A 68 -0.30 -0.27 5.79
C ILE A 68 1.10 -0.29 5.20
N TYR A 69 1.30 -1.13 4.17
CA TYR A 69 2.58 -1.34 3.52
C TYR A 69 2.76 -0.42 2.32
N THR A 70 3.93 0.18 2.24
CA THR A 70 4.39 0.98 1.12
C THR A 70 5.87 0.70 0.84
N SER A 71 6.36 1.09 -0.34
CA SER A 71 7.78 0.92 -0.71
C SER A 71 8.30 2.16 -1.43
N SER A 72 9.59 2.43 -1.34
CA SER A 72 10.26 3.43 -2.18
C SER A 72 10.47 2.94 -3.62
N THR A 73 10.27 1.64 -3.87
CA THR A 73 10.45 0.97 -5.16
C THR A 73 9.11 0.77 -5.88
N SER A 74 8.94 1.40 -7.05
CA SER A 74 7.68 1.35 -7.80
C SER A 74 7.38 -0.03 -8.40
N SER A 75 8.40 -0.78 -8.84
CA SER A 75 8.22 -2.14 -9.37
C SER A 75 7.67 -3.11 -8.31
N LYS A 76 8.11 -2.97 -7.06
CA LYS A 76 7.52 -3.72 -5.94
C LYS A 76 6.05 -3.37 -5.73
N ALA A 77 5.70 -2.08 -5.72
CA ALA A 77 4.30 -1.68 -5.63
C ALA A 77 3.48 -2.23 -6.81
N TYR A 78 4.07 -2.28 -8.02
CA TYR A 78 3.43 -2.88 -9.18
C TYR A 78 3.11 -4.37 -9.01
N ASP A 79 3.94 -5.15 -8.32
CA ASP A 79 3.66 -6.57 -8.02
C ASP A 79 2.36 -6.76 -7.22
N TYR A 80 1.91 -5.72 -6.50
CA TYR A 80 0.63 -5.67 -5.77
C TYR A 80 -0.52 -5.02 -6.54
N ALA A 81 -0.24 -4.41 -7.69
CA ALA A 81 -1.24 -3.82 -8.55
C ALA A 81 -1.87 -4.89 -9.45
N SER A 82 -3.19 -4.92 -9.52
CA SER A 82 -3.90 -5.82 -10.43
C SER A 82 -5.24 -5.27 -10.87
N ASN A 83 -5.63 -5.60 -12.10
CA ASN A 83 -6.99 -5.38 -12.61
C ASN A 83 -7.78 -6.67 -12.40
N GLY A 84 -8.95 -6.60 -11.76
CA GLY A 84 -9.79 -7.77 -11.52
C GLY A 84 -11.28 -7.52 -11.61
N GLY A 85 -11.68 -6.42 -12.25
CA GLY A 85 -13.08 -6.13 -12.56
C GLY A 85 -13.60 -6.97 -13.72
N SER A 86 -14.91 -6.91 -13.97
CA SER A 86 -15.55 -7.54 -15.14
C SER A 86 -15.16 -6.86 -16.46
N VAL A 87 -14.69 -5.61 -16.40
CA VAL A 87 -14.23 -4.84 -17.54
C VAL A 87 -12.71 -4.89 -17.60
N ALA A 88 -12.18 -5.41 -18.70
CA ALA A 88 -10.75 -5.41 -18.96
C ALA A 88 -10.24 -3.98 -19.15
N SER A 89 -9.03 -3.72 -18.66
CA SER A 89 -8.34 -2.46 -18.88
C SER A 89 -6.92 -2.74 -19.36
N GLN A 90 -6.45 -1.92 -20.29
CA GLN A 90 -5.09 -1.95 -20.81
C GLN A 90 -4.08 -1.18 -19.94
N TYR A 91 -4.55 -0.52 -18.88
CA TYR A 91 -3.70 0.32 -18.03
C TYR A 91 -3.44 -0.33 -16.68
N SER A 92 -2.21 -0.15 -16.22
CA SER A 92 -1.74 -0.46 -14.88
C SER A 92 -1.73 0.80 -14.02
N MET A 93 -1.89 0.63 -12.71
CA MET A 93 -2.00 1.76 -11.78
C MET A 93 -1.36 1.48 -10.44
N ILE A 94 -0.62 2.48 -9.95
CA ILE A 94 -0.08 2.52 -8.58
C ILE A 94 -0.33 3.90 -7.98
N MET A 95 -0.37 3.98 -6.65
CA MET A 95 -0.52 5.24 -5.92
C MET A 95 0.83 5.74 -5.44
N LEU A 96 1.07 7.04 -5.57
CA LEU A 96 2.08 7.75 -4.79
C LEU A 96 1.41 8.33 -3.56
N THR A 97 1.95 8.01 -2.40
CA THR A 97 1.41 8.37 -1.09
C THR A 97 2.38 9.26 -0.33
N ASN A 98 1.86 10.16 0.49
CA ASN A 98 2.64 10.86 1.50
C ASN A 98 2.50 10.10 2.82
N VAL A 99 3.62 9.75 3.44
CA VAL A 99 3.68 8.95 4.68
C VAL A 99 4.47 9.70 5.73
N ILE A 100 3.88 9.89 6.91
CA ILE A 100 4.56 10.43 8.09
C ILE A 100 5.30 9.27 8.78
N VAL A 101 6.58 9.10 8.43
CA VAL A 101 7.43 8.03 8.96
C VAL A 101 7.76 8.27 10.43
N GLY A 102 7.98 9.54 10.79
CA GLY A 102 8.51 9.91 12.10
C GLY A 102 9.83 9.19 12.39
N GLN A 103 9.95 8.64 13.59
CA GLN A 103 11.05 7.77 13.98
C GLN A 103 10.74 6.33 13.57
N GLY A 104 11.36 5.85 12.49
CA GLY A 104 11.14 4.50 11.97
C GLY A 104 12.04 3.44 12.63
N HIS A 105 11.45 2.30 12.98
CA HIS A 105 12.16 1.16 13.56
C HIS A 105 12.66 0.23 12.45
N LYS A 106 13.98 0.08 12.32
CA LYS A 106 14.59 -0.73 11.26
C LYS A 106 14.57 -2.21 11.64
N LEU A 107 14.09 -3.05 10.72
CA LEU A 107 14.09 -4.50 10.83
C LEU A 107 14.67 -5.11 9.55
N THR A 108 15.45 -6.17 9.70
CA THR A 108 16.04 -6.95 8.59
C THR A 108 15.47 -8.38 8.52
N GLN A 109 14.55 -8.71 9.43
CA GLN A 109 13.88 -10.00 9.53
C GLN A 109 12.39 -9.79 9.81
N ASP A 110 11.59 -10.79 9.45
CA ASP A 110 10.14 -10.75 9.61
C ASP A 110 9.73 -10.69 11.10
N SER A 111 8.67 -9.94 11.37
CA SER A 111 7.98 -9.83 12.66
C SER A 111 6.46 -9.81 12.45
N GLN A 112 5.90 -10.98 12.13
CA GLN A 112 4.51 -11.12 11.66
C GLN A 112 3.44 -10.81 12.72
N GLY A 113 3.81 -10.63 13.99
CA GLY A 113 2.90 -10.35 15.10
C GLY A 113 2.66 -8.86 15.40
N LEU A 114 3.29 -7.95 14.67
CA LEU A 114 3.19 -6.52 14.98
C LEU A 114 1.80 -5.96 14.66
N THR A 115 1.27 -5.19 15.59
CA THR A 115 0.04 -4.40 15.41
C THR A 115 0.28 -2.90 15.62
N ALA A 116 1.50 -2.55 15.99
CA ALA A 116 1.99 -1.21 16.24
C ALA A 116 3.52 -1.23 16.05
N PRO A 117 4.17 -0.07 15.80
CA PRO A 117 5.62 0.02 15.85
C PRO A 117 6.11 -0.22 17.29
N PRO A 118 7.36 -0.69 17.49
CA PRO A 118 7.95 -0.79 18.82
C PRO A 118 7.93 0.54 19.59
N ALA A 119 7.96 0.47 20.92
CA ALA A 119 7.89 1.65 21.78
C ALA A 119 8.96 2.70 21.43
N GLY A 120 8.54 3.96 21.31
CA GLY A 120 9.40 5.07 20.89
C GLY A 120 9.51 5.27 19.38
N TYR A 121 8.90 4.41 18.57
CA TYR A 121 8.86 4.51 17.11
C TYR A 121 7.45 4.80 16.59
N HIS A 122 7.36 5.26 15.35
CA HIS A 122 6.12 5.67 14.68
C HIS A 122 5.81 4.79 13.45
N SER A 123 6.83 4.11 12.92
CA SER A 123 6.71 3.21 11.78
C SER A 123 7.72 2.07 11.88
N VAL A 124 7.59 1.08 11.01
CA VAL A 124 8.59 0.03 10.78
C VAL A 124 9.20 0.21 9.39
N LEU A 125 10.52 0.01 9.31
CA LEU A 125 11.32 0.07 8.10
C LEU A 125 11.94 -1.31 7.86
N GLY A 126 11.40 -2.09 6.95
CA GLY A 126 12.03 -3.29 6.43
C GLY A 126 13.19 -2.90 5.52
N GLU A 127 14.42 -3.14 5.96
CA GLU A 127 15.62 -2.86 5.16
C GLU A 127 16.03 -4.10 4.35
N VAL A 128 16.51 -3.87 3.13
CA VAL A 128 16.99 -4.94 2.25
C VAL A 128 18.13 -5.70 2.93
N GLY A 129 18.06 -7.02 2.90
CA GLY A 129 18.98 -7.90 3.63
C GLY A 129 18.22 -9.00 4.38
N GLY A 130 18.92 -10.08 4.72
CA GLY A 130 18.29 -11.25 5.36
C GLY A 130 17.25 -11.90 4.43
N SER A 131 15.97 -11.84 4.82
CA SER A 131 14.86 -12.38 4.04
C SER A 131 14.18 -11.33 3.12
N LEU A 132 14.59 -10.06 3.16
CA LEU A 132 13.96 -8.96 2.43
C LEU A 132 14.68 -8.66 1.11
N ASN A 133 13.99 -8.87 -0.01
CA ASN A 133 14.49 -8.52 -1.34
C ASN A 133 14.29 -7.04 -1.70
N TYR A 134 13.38 -6.35 -1.00
CA TYR A 134 12.99 -4.97 -1.26
C TYR A 134 12.57 -4.28 0.03
N ASP A 135 12.66 -2.96 0.06
CA ASP A 135 12.29 -2.15 1.21
C ASP A 135 10.78 -2.20 1.52
N GLU A 136 10.44 -2.04 2.79
CA GLU A 136 9.06 -1.86 3.27
C GLU A 136 9.02 -0.72 4.27
N LEU A 137 8.06 0.19 4.09
CA LEU A 137 7.64 1.12 5.12
C LEU A 137 6.23 0.73 5.56
N VAL A 138 6.08 0.45 6.85
CA VAL A 138 4.81 0.05 7.45
C VAL A 138 4.39 1.07 8.49
N VAL A 139 3.16 1.57 8.36
CA VAL A 139 2.50 2.42 9.36
C VAL A 139 1.27 1.73 9.92
N TYR A 140 0.98 1.97 11.19
CA TYR A 140 -0.08 1.31 11.94
C TYR A 140 -1.17 2.30 12.40
N ASN A 141 -1.20 3.47 11.78
CA ASN A 141 -2.17 4.53 12.03
C ASN A 141 -2.71 5.04 10.69
N ASP A 142 -4.03 5.10 10.56
CA ASP A 142 -4.75 5.58 9.37
C ASP A 142 -4.36 7.03 9.01
N ASP A 143 -3.98 7.84 10.00
CA ASP A 143 -3.60 9.25 9.81
C ASP A 143 -2.14 9.44 9.40
N ALA A 144 -1.32 8.39 9.46
CA ALA A 144 0.09 8.47 9.07
C ALA A 144 0.31 8.45 7.55
N ILE A 145 -0.76 8.31 6.75
CA ILE A 145 -0.64 8.17 5.29
C ILE A 145 -1.83 8.79 4.55
N ARG A 146 -1.54 9.43 3.41
CA ARG A 146 -2.55 9.91 2.46
C ARG A 146 -2.16 9.58 1.02
N PRO A 147 -3.10 9.12 0.17
CA PRO A 147 -2.84 9.04 -1.26
C PRO A 147 -2.71 10.46 -1.83
N SER A 148 -1.66 10.70 -2.59
CA SER A 148 -1.35 12.02 -3.16
C SER A 148 -1.56 12.04 -4.67
N TRP A 149 -1.19 10.96 -5.35
CA TRP A 149 -1.32 10.82 -6.81
C TRP A 149 -1.73 9.41 -7.19
N LEU A 150 -2.53 9.30 -8.24
CA LEU A 150 -2.83 8.05 -8.92
C LEU A 150 -2.06 8.05 -10.25
N VAL A 151 -1.08 7.16 -10.39
CA VAL A 151 -0.25 7.05 -11.59
C VAL A 151 -0.83 5.99 -12.50
N VAL A 152 -1.09 6.35 -13.75
CA VAL A 152 -1.67 5.49 -14.79
C VAL A 152 -0.64 5.29 -15.90
N TYR A 153 -0.38 4.04 -16.26
CA TYR A 153 0.63 3.70 -17.27
C TYR A 153 0.26 2.41 -18.01
N LYS A 154 1.01 2.12 -19.07
CA LYS A 154 0.85 0.93 -19.91
C LYS A 154 2.15 0.14 -19.93
#